data_AF-A0A1I7F470-F1
#
_entry.id   AF-A0A1I7F470-F1
#
_cell.length_a   1.000
_cell.length_b   1.000
_cell.length_c   1.000
_cell.angle_alpha   90.00
_cell.angle_beta   90.00
_cell.angle_gamma   90.00
#
_symmetry.space_group_name_H-M   'P 1'
#
loop_
_entity.id
_entity.type
_entity.pdbx_description
1 polymer ?
#
loop_
_entity_poly.entity_id
_entity_poly.type
_entity_poly.pdbx_seq_one_letter_code
_entity_poly.pdbx_strand_id
1 'polypeptide(L)'
;MSKCITQDCAMLWRFIVKKGGWWGVLRLTREWAPTFSLAEVEQHLATLHKGGFLEAMRLRDGTVYSFTAKCLPLPGEDVQHAEPFEPQTPGPRRPEVMGSHYVPPASTYRSGALDFVRLPSVLMGQPQPYRSTLA
;
A
#
# COMPACT_ATOMS: atom_id res chain seq x y z
N MET A 1 26.53 20.99 -20.63
CA MET A 1 26.13 19.64 -21.10
C MET A 1 24.75 19.33 -20.55
N SER A 2 23.73 19.69 -21.33
CA SER A 2 22.32 19.42 -21.06
C SER A 2 22.11 17.91 -21.01
N LYS A 3 21.98 17.35 -19.81
CA LYS A 3 21.78 15.92 -19.58
C LYS A 3 20.51 15.50 -20.33
N CYS A 4 20.67 14.72 -21.39
CA CYS A 4 19.59 14.16 -22.19
C CYS A 4 18.82 13.15 -21.33
N ILE A 5 17.91 13.62 -20.49
CA ILE A 5 16.91 12.76 -19.88
C ILE A 5 16.04 12.24 -21.03
N THR A 6 16.05 10.92 -21.23
CA THR A 6 15.16 10.30 -22.20
C THR A 6 13.71 10.43 -21.73
N GLN A 7 12.77 10.46 -22.67
CA GLN A 7 11.34 10.56 -22.37
C GLN A 7 10.88 9.46 -21.40
N ASP A 8 11.45 8.26 -21.52
CA ASP A 8 11.14 7.13 -20.64
C ASP A 8 11.58 7.37 -19.20
N CYS A 9 12.74 7.99 -18.99
CA CYS A 9 13.19 8.39 -17.65
C CYS A 9 12.22 9.41 -17.04
N ALA A 10 11.76 10.38 -17.82
CA ALA A 10 10.80 11.38 -17.36
C ALA A 10 9.44 10.74 -16.99
N MET A 11 8.97 9.76 -17.78
CA MET A 11 7.73 9.03 -17.49
C MET A 11 7.83 8.20 -16.20
N LEU A 12 8.93 7.47 -16.01
CA LEU A 12 9.16 6.69 -14.79
C LEU A 12 9.23 7.59 -13.55
N TRP A 13 9.92 8.73 -13.67
CA TRP A 13 10.00 9.69 -12.58
C TRP A 13 8.63 10.28 -12.22
N ARG A 14 7.85 10.73 -13.21
CA ARG A 14 6.47 11.23 -13.02
C ARG A 14 5.60 10.23 -12.28
N PHE A 15 5.72 8.95 -12.62
CA PHE A 15 4.96 7.90 -11.97
C PHE A 15 5.35 7.71 -10.51
N ILE A 16 6.64 7.69 -10.20
CA ILE A 16 7.15 7.57 -8.83
C ILE A 16 6.69 8.77 -7.99
N VAL A 17 6.79 9.98 -8.54
CA VAL A 17 6.35 11.21 -7.87
C VAL A 17 4.84 11.18 -7.62
N LYS A 18 4.04 10.81 -8.63
CA LYS A 18 2.57 10.76 -8.53
C LYS A 18 2.08 9.70 -7.55
N LYS A 19 2.70 8.52 -7.53
CA LYS A 19 2.29 7.43 -6.63
C LYS A 19 2.89 7.59 -5.22
N GLY A 20 4.02 8.27 -5.10
CA GLY A 20 4.76 8.42 -3.86
C GLY A 20 5.33 7.10 -3.32
N GLY A 21 6.15 7.20 -2.29
CA GLY A 21 6.72 6.05 -1.59
C GLY A 21 7.94 5.42 -2.27
N TRP A 22 8.37 4.28 -1.72
CA TRP A 22 9.59 3.58 -2.14
C TRP A 22 9.28 2.44 -3.11
N TRP A 23 9.96 2.47 -4.25
CA TRP A 23 9.74 1.52 -5.33
C TRP A 23 11.02 0.74 -5.66
N GLY A 24 10.92 -0.59 -5.61
CA GLY A 24 11.97 -1.47 -6.10
C GLY A 24 11.86 -1.71 -7.61
N VAL A 25 12.98 -2.03 -8.24
CA VAL A 25 13.07 -2.30 -9.70
C VAL A 25 12.04 -3.34 -10.14
N LEU A 26 12.01 -4.49 -9.47
CA LEU A 26 11.06 -5.59 -9.77
C LEU A 26 9.60 -5.18 -9.69
N ARG A 27 9.25 -4.31 -8.74
CA ARG A 27 7.87 -3.83 -8.56
C ARG A 27 7.49 -2.86 -9.68
N LEU A 28 8.39 -1.95 -10.04
CA LEU A 28 8.23 -1.05 -11.19
C LEU A 28 8.07 -1.83 -12.49
N THR A 29 8.91 -2.83 -12.74
CA THR A 29 8.83 -3.66 -13.96
C THR A 29 7.49 -4.39 -14.05
N ARG A 30 6.92 -4.88 -12.93
CA ARG A 30 5.61 -5.55 -12.93
C ARG A 30 4.45 -4.59 -13.24
N GLU A 31 4.47 -3.39 -12.69
CA GLU A 31 3.44 -2.38 -12.95
C GLU A 31 3.47 -1.88 -14.40
N TRP A 32 4.66 -1.87 -15.02
CA TRP A 32 4.87 -1.36 -16.37
C TRP A 32 4.99 -2.45 -17.43
N ALA A 33 4.88 -3.73 -17.07
CA ALA A 33 4.94 -4.82 -18.02
C ALA A 33 3.76 -4.76 -19.02
N PRO A 34 3.98 -5.03 -20.32
CA PRO A 34 5.24 -5.45 -20.96
C PRO A 34 6.09 -4.30 -21.52
N THR A 35 5.76 -3.04 -21.22
CA THR A 35 6.31 -1.83 -21.85
C THR A 35 7.81 -1.65 -21.66
N PHE A 36 8.33 -2.03 -20.49
CA PHE A 36 9.75 -1.95 -20.18
C PHE A 36 10.30 -3.28 -19.69
N SER A 37 11.49 -3.63 -20.16
CA SER A 37 12.26 -4.74 -19.60
C SER A 37 12.88 -4.38 -18.25
N LEU A 38 13.26 -5.39 -17.47
CA LEU A 38 13.91 -5.19 -16.17
C LEU A 38 15.22 -4.39 -16.28
N ALA A 39 16.02 -4.70 -17.32
CA ALA A 39 17.31 -4.05 -17.54
C ALA A 39 17.15 -2.56 -17.90
N GLU A 40 16.16 -2.22 -18.71
CA GLU A 40 15.86 -0.82 -19.07
C GLU A 40 15.42 -0.02 -17.85
N VAL A 41 14.51 -0.56 -17.03
CA VAL A 41 14.05 0.11 -15.79
C VAL A 41 15.23 0.34 -14.86
N GLU A 42 16.11 -0.64 -14.67
CA GLU A 42 17.29 -0.49 -13.82
C GLU A 42 18.24 0.58 -14.36
N GLN A 43 18.49 0.59 -15.67
CA GLN A 43 19.32 1.60 -16.32
C GLN A 43 18.74 3.01 -16.16
N HIS A 44 17.43 3.18 -16.37
CA HIS A 44 16.74 4.46 -16.21
C HIS A 44 16.71 4.96 -14.76
N LEU A 45 16.52 4.07 -13.78
CA LEU A 45 16.59 4.44 -12.37
C LEU A 45 18.01 4.84 -11.96
N ALA A 46 19.03 4.11 -12.45
CA ALA A 46 20.42 4.44 -12.19
C ALA A 46 20.82 5.80 -12.80
N THR A 47 20.33 6.15 -14.00
CA THR A 47 20.57 7.47 -14.60
C THR A 47 19.87 8.58 -13.84
N LEU A 48 18.61 8.38 -13.41
CA LEU A 48 17.86 9.34 -12.60
C LEU A 48 18.52 9.59 -11.24
N HIS A 49 19.00 8.54 -10.57
CA HIS A 49 19.73 8.64 -9.32
C HIS A 49 21.06 9.40 -9.49
N LYS A 50 21.85 9.06 -10.53
CA LYS A 50 23.07 9.83 -10.89
C LYS A 50 22.77 11.30 -11.21
N GLY A 51 21.57 11.57 -11.70
CA GLY A 51 21.08 12.92 -11.98
C GLY A 51 20.66 13.72 -10.76
N GLY A 52 20.49 13.09 -9.59
CA GLY A 52 19.96 13.71 -8.37
C GLY A 52 18.43 13.88 -8.37
N PHE A 53 17.72 13.21 -9.28
CA PHE A 53 16.26 13.29 -9.41
C PHE A 53 15.53 12.29 -8.51
N LEU A 54 16.22 11.25 -8.05
CA LEU A 54 15.70 10.21 -7.15
C LEU A 54 16.72 9.90 -6.06
N GLU A 55 16.22 9.51 -4.89
CA GLU A 55 17.03 8.99 -3.80
C GLU A 55 16.99 7.46 -3.83
N ALA A 56 18.16 6.83 -3.71
CA ALA A 56 18.29 5.39 -3.65
C ALA A 56 18.57 4.94 -2.22
N MET A 57 17.83 3.94 -1.75
CA MET A 57 18.06 3.28 -0.48
C MET A 57 18.37 1.81 -0.74
N ARG A 58 19.48 1.33 -0.17
CA ARG A 58 19.84 -0.10 -0.21
C ARG A 58 19.22 -0.82 0.98
N LEU A 59 18.37 -1.80 0.70
CA LEU A 59 17.85 -2.76 1.67
C LEU A 59 18.53 -4.12 1.46
N ARG A 60 18.29 -5.05 2.39
CA ARG A 60 18.79 -6.43 2.30
C ARG A 60 18.32 -7.14 1.02
N ASP A 61 17.12 -6.82 0.55
CA ASP A 61 16.47 -7.48 -0.59
C ASP A 61 16.66 -6.74 -1.93
N GLY A 62 17.42 -5.64 -1.94
CA GLY A 62 17.71 -4.87 -3.15
C GLY A 62 17.73 -3.36 -2.95
N THR A 63 17.88 -2.63 -4.06
CA THR A 63 17.84 -1.16 -4.06
C THR A 63 16.43 -0.68 -4.38
N VAL A 64 15.92 0.22 -3.55
CA VAL A 64 14.64 0.91 -3.77
C VAL A 64 14.90 2.39 -4.04
N TYR A 65 14.01 3.00 -4.82
CA TYR A 65 14.11 4.38 -5.26
C TYR A 65 12.85 5.14 -4.84
N SER A 66 13.00 6.38 -4.38
CA SER A 66 11.86 7.29 -4.18
C SER A 66 12.23 8.72 -4.53
N PHE A 67 11.21 9.55 -4.69
CA PHE A 67 11.36 11.00 -4.77
C PHE A 67 11.25 11.59 -3.36
N THR A 68 12.27 12.30 -2.92
CA THR A 68 12.29 12.97 -1.60
C THR A 68 12.49 14.47 -1.76
N ALA A 69 12.28 15.25 -0.69
CA ALA A 69 12.43 16.71 -0.71
C ALA A 69 13.86 17.20 -1.07
N LYS A 70 14.86 16.31 -1.04
CA LYS A 70 16.24 16.60 -1.45
C LYS A 70 16.47 16.44 -2.96
N CYS A 71 15.55 15.77 -3.65
CA CYS A 71 15.66 15.50 -5.08
C CYS A 71 15.33 16.75 -5.90
N LEU A 72 16.06 16.94 -7.00
CA LEU A 72 15.77 18.03 -7.94
C LEU A 72 14.51 17.68 -8.75
N PRO A 73 13.60 18.64 -8.98
CA PRO A 73 12.52 18.46 -9.94
C PRO A 73 13.08 18.37 -11.37
N LEU A 74 12.40 17.63 -12.25
CA LEU A 74 12.76 17.63 -13.66
C LEU A 74 12.53 19.01 -14.29
N PRO A 75 13.37 19.42 -15.27
CA PRO A 75 13.21 20.70 -15.94
C PRO A 75 11.87 20.75 -16.69
N GLY A 76 10.99 21.68 -16.31
CA GLY A 76 9.66 21.85 -16.88
C GLY A 76 8.52 21.22 -16.05
N GLU A 77 8.83 20.56 -14.93
CA GLU A 77 7.82 20.10 -13.97
C GLU A 77 7.96 20.85 -12.64
N ASP A 78 7.04 21.76 -12.36
CA ASP A 78 6.84 22.28 -11.00
C ASP A 78 6.25 21.14 -10.16
N VAL A 79 7.12 20.38 -9.50
CA VAL A 79 6.66 19.49 -8.43
C VAL A 79 6.21 20.39 -7.29
N GLN A 80 4.93 20.72 -7.30
CA GLN A 80 4.24 21.12 -6.08
C GLN A 80 4.58 20.01 -5.09
N HIS A 81 5.47 20.31 -4.14
CA HIS A 81 5.81 19.41 -3.06
C HIS A 81 4.47 18.90 -2.57
N ALA A 82 4.26 17.59 -2.74
CA ALA A 82 3.22 16.94 -1.99
C ALA A 82 3.65 17.15 -0.55
N GLU A 83 3.08 18.19 0.06
CA GLU A 83 3.00 18.36 1.50
C GLU A 83 2.89 16.96 2.08
N PRO A 84 3.68 16.61 3.11
CA PRO A 84 3.55 15.32 3.76
C PRO A 84 2.05 15.12 3.96
N PHE A 85 1.49 14.10 3.29
CA PHE A 85 0.10 13.75 3.46
C PHE A 85 0.00 13.25 4.89
N GLU A 86 -0.12 14.18 5.84
CA GLU A 86 -0.88 13.94 7.04
C GLU A 86 -2.24 13.50 6.52
N PRO A 87 -2.64 12.24 6.74
CA PRO A 87 -4.00 11.88 6.51
C PRO A 87 -4.83 12.70 7.51
N GLN A 88 -5.29 13.88 7.11
CA GLN A 88 -6.47 14.52 7.69
C GLN A 88 -7.71 13.77 7.20
N THR A 89 -7.69 12.45 7.36
CA THR A 89 -8.91 11.71 7.56
C THR A 89 -9.17 11.89 9.04
N PRO A 90 -10.19 12.67 9.48
CA PRO A 90 -10.72 12.45 10.81
C PRO A 90 -11.21 11.00 10.78
N GLY A 91 -10.38 10.07 11.24
CA GLY A 91 -10.81 8.71 11.52
C GLY A 91 -12.08 8.85 12.37
N PRO A 92 -13.12 8.02 12.14
CA PRO A 92 -14.34 8.13 12.92
C PRO A 92 -13.94 8.16 14.39
N ARG A 93 -14.18 9.31 15.04
CA ARG A 93 -13.82 9.50 16.44
C ARG A 93 -14.47 8.34 17.17
N ARG A 94 -13.65 7.44 17.71
CA ARG A 94 -14.12 6.38 18.59
C ARG A 94 -14.96 7.10 19.64
N PRO A 95 -16.26 6.82 19.77
CA PRO A 95 -17.04 7.40 20.86
C PRO A 95 -16.29 7.11 22.15
N GLU A 96 -16.09 8.09 23.02
CA GLU A 96 -15.47 7.85 24.32
C GLU A 96 -16.35 6.86 25.10
N VAL A 97 -16.00 5.58 25.03
CA VAL A 97 -16.77 4.47 25.65
C VAL A 97 -16.68 4.51 27.18
N MET A 98 -15.84 5.38 27.77
CA MET A 98 -15.72 5.49 29.23
C MET A 98 -16.62 6.55 29.87
N GLY A 99 -17.46 7.26 29.11
CA GLY A 99 -18.35 8.29 29.65
C GLY A 99 -19.85 7.97 29.63
N SER A 100 -20.30 7.01 28.82
CA SER A 100 -21.71 6.70 28.67
C SER A 100 -22.09 5.42 29.40
N HIS A 101 -23.06 5.52 30.31
CA HIS A 101 -23.72 4.35 30.89
C HIS A 101 -24.29 3.51 29.74
N TYR A 102 -23.79 2.28 29.59
CA TYR A 102 -24.29 1.34 28.61
C TYR A 102 -25.79 1.14 28.82
N VAL A 103 -26.60 1.59 27.87
CA VAL A 103 -28.03 1.27 27.80
C VAL A 103 -28.17 0.13 26.79
N PRO A 104 -28.51 -1.10 27.22
CA PRO A 104 -28.73 -2.19 26.28
C PRO A 104 -29.91 -1.85 25.36
N PRO A 105 -29.79 -2.07 24.04
CA PRO A 105 -30.92 -1.92 23.14
C PRO A 105 -32.02 -2.93 23.55
N ALA A 106 -33.27 -2.46 23.57
CA ALA A 106 -34.42 -3.31 23.86
C ALA A 106 -34.43 -4.48 22.87
N SER A 107 -34.40 -5.69 23.40
CA SER A 107 -34.22 -6.88 22.59
C SER A 107 -35.51 -7.19 21.82
N THR A 108 -35.55 -6.82 20.54
CA THR A 108 -36.59 -7.27 19.62
C THR A 108 -36.29 -8.70 19.16
N TYR A 109 -36.23 -9.65 20.11
CA TYR A 109 -36.17 -11.06 19.76
C TYR A 109 -37.54 -11.51 19.25
N ARG A 110 -37.60 -11.91 17.98
CA ARG A 110 -38.71 -12.71 17.47
C ARG A 110 -38.59 -14.11 18.07
N SER A 111 -39.71 -14.68 18.55
CA SER A 111 -39.77 -16.09 18.91
C SER A 111 -39.28 -16.95 17.75
N GLY A 112 -38.20 -17.71 17.95
CA GLY A 112 -37.53 -18.55 16.95
C GLY A 112 -36.11 -18.10 16.53
N ALA A 113 -35.64 -16.92 16.95
CA ALA A 113 -34.30 -16.44 16.57
C ALA A 113 -33.12 -17.16 17.26
N LEU A 114 -33.39 -18.09 18.19
CA LEU A 114 -32.39 -18.89 18.92
C LEU A 114 -32.34 -20.36 18.49
N ASP A 115 -33.04 -20.75 17.42
CA ASP A 115 -33.05 -22.13 16.93
C ASP A 115 -31.70 -22.57 16.30
N PHE A 116 -30.75 -21.64 16.11
CA PHE A 116 -29.40 -21.93 15.62
C PHE A 116 -28.46 -22.54 16.68
N VAL A 117 -28.90 -22.73 17.93
CA VAL A 117 -28.07 -23.33 18.99
C VAL A 117 -27.93 -24.86 18.87
N ARG A 118 -28.59 -25.50 17.89
CA ARG A 118 -28.41 -26.94 17.62
C ARG A 118 -27.41 -27.20 16.49
N LEU A 119 -26.14 -26.88 16.73
CA LEU A 119 -25.03 -27.53 16.01
C LEU A 119 -24.47 -28.67 16.89
N PRO A 120 -24.50 -29.93 16.43
CA PRO A 120 -24.02 -31.07 17.20
C PRO A 120 -22.52 -31.25 16.98
N SER A 121 -21.72 -31.11 18.04
CA SER A 121 -20.50 -31.90 18.33
C SER A 121 -19.61 -31.19 19.35
N VAL A 122 -20.06 -31.20 20.60
CA VAL A 122 -19.14 -31.16 21.74
C VAL A 122 -19.40 -32.45 22.52
N LEU A 123 -18.59 -33.46 22.26
CA LEU A 123 -18.59 -34.69 23.05
C LEU A 123 -17.39 -34.59 24.00
N MET A 124 -17.67 -34.41 25.29
CA MET A 124 -16.66 -34.25 26.36
C MET A 124 -15.65 -33.11 26.16
N GLY A 125 -16.11 -31.93 25.72
CA GLY A 125 -15.33 -30.69 25.88
C GLY A 125 -14.09 -30.53 24.98
N GLN A 126 -13.95 -31.31 23.91
CA GLN A 126 -12.90 -31.11 22.91
C GLN A 126 -13.50 -30.75 21.54
N PRO A 127 -13.04 -29.67 20.89
CA PRO A 127 -13.50 -29.30 19.55
C PRO A 127 -12.95 -30.28 18.51
N GLN A 128 -13.81 -30.95 17.76
CA GLN A 128 -13.39 -31.75 16.61
C GLN A 128 -13.30 -30.87 15.36
N PRO A 129 -12.17 -30.87 14.61
CA PRO A 129 -12.12 -30.22 13.32
C PRO A 129 -13.00 -30.98 12.32
N TYR A 130 -13.83 -30.23 11.61
CA TYR A 130 -14.67 -30.72 10.53
C TYR A 130 -13.81 -31.39 9.45
N ARG A 131 -14.03 -32.68 9.20
CA ARG A 131 -13.34 -33.44 8.15
C ARG A 131 -14.31 -33.68 7.00
N SER A 132 -14.15 -32.97 5.89
CA SER A 132 -14.91 -33.21 4.67
C SER A 132 -14.44 -34.50 4.01
N THR A 133 -15.18 -35.60 4.16
CA THR A 133 -15.07 -36.74 3.23
C THR A 133 -15.97 -36.44 2.05
N LEU A 134 -15.37 -35.97 0.95
CA LEU A 134 -16.01 -36.03 -0.37
C LEU A 134 -16.08 -37.51 -0.76
N ALA A 135 -17.29 -38.01 -0.94
CA ALA A 135 -17.58 -39.25 -1.64
C ALA A 135 -17.75 -38.96 -3.13
#